data_AF-A0A2T3WD93-F1
#
_entry.id   AF-A0A2T3WD93-F1
#
_cell.length_a   1.000
_cell.length_b   1.000
_cell.length_c   1.000
_cell.angle_alpha   90.00
_cell.angle_beta   90.00
_cell.angle_gamma   90.00
#
_symmetry.space_group_name_H-M   'P 1'
#
loop_
_entity.id
_entity.type
_entity.pdbx_description
1 polymer ?
#
loop_
_entity_poly.entity_id
_entity_poly.type
_entity_poly.pdbx_seq_one_letter_code
_entity_poly.pdbx_strand_id
1 'polypeptide(L)'
;MAQTRVVTVSRPIATRDELRAMIEQAGAWGWPLATFQEEVGVRLDGDTAYVTTFCWAHPGTTLARVWNELQVERALASAACSAPSG
;
A
#
# COMPACT_ATOMS: atom_id res chain seq x y z
N MET A 1 19.52 26.24 11.44
CA MET A 1 18.35 25.71 10.73
C MET A 1 18.70 24.29 10.34
N ALA A 2 18.12 23.28 11.00
CA ALA A 2 18.38 21.88 10.65
C ALA A 2 17.79 21.63 9.25
N GLN A 3 18.60 21.13 8.33
CA GLN A 3 18.18 20.82 6.97
C GLN A 3 17.80 19.35 6.94
N THR A 4 16.53 19.06 7.23
CA THR A 4 16.02 17.69 7.19
C THR A 4 16.24 17.12 5.79
N ARG A 5 17.07 16.07 5.70
CA ARG A 5 17.43 15.48 4.42
C ARG A 5 16.32 14.53 3.97
N VAL A 6 15.68 14.84 2.86
CA VAL A 6 14.64 13.97 2.28
C VAL A 6 15.28 13.06 1.22
N VAL A 7 15.18 11.76 1.42
CA VAL A 7 15.64 10.74 0.47
C VAL A 7 14.44 10.05 -0.13
N THR A 8 14.15 10.34 -1.40
CA THR A 8 13.06 9.69 -2.12
C THR A 8 13.55 8.43 -2.82
N VAL A 9 12.93 7.30 -2.55
CA VAL A 9 13.22 6.01 -3.18
C VAL A 9 11.98 5.52 -3.91
N SER A 10 12.10 5.20 -5.19
CA SER A 10 10.98 4.62 -5.93
C SER A 10 11.06 3.10 -5.84
N ARG A 11 10.02 2.45 -5.29
CA ARG A 11 9.93 1.00 -5.25
C ARG A 11 8.88 0.52 -6.25
N PRO A 12 9.29 -0.09 -7.38
CA PRO A 12 8.34 -0.69 -8.30
C PRO A 12 7.75 -1.96 -7.68
N ILE A 13 6.44 -2.11 -7.77
CA ILE A 13 5.69 -3.30 -7.40
C ILE A 13 5.38 -4.05 -8.70
N ALA A 14 5.92 -5.25 -8.81
CA ALA A 14 5.84 -6.03 -10.04
C ALA A 14 4.58 -6.89 -10.10
N THR A 15 4.06 -7.33 -8.95
CA THR A 15 2.96 -8.30 -8.93
C THR A 15 1.90 -7.96 -7.91
N ARG A 16 0.68 -8.47 -8.16
CA ARG A 16 -0.45 -8.30 -7.23
C ARG A 16 -0.23 -9.03 -5.92
N ASP A 17 0.46 -10.16 -5.96
CA ASP A 17 0.82 -10.94 -4.77
C ASP A 17 1.78 -10.15 -3.86
N GLU A 18 2.79 -9.50 -4.45
CA GLU A 18 3.70 -8.62 -3.72
C GLU A 18 2.94 -7.46 -3.05
N LEU A 19 2.03 -6.79 -3.77
CA LEU A 19 1.19 -5.75 -3.18
C LEU A 19 0.33 -6.29 -2.03
N ARG A 20 -0.28 -7.46 -2.22
CA ARG A 20 -1.10 -8.11 -1.20
C ARG A 20 -0.28 -8.43 0.05
N ALA A 21 0.89 -9.03 -0.11
CA ALA A 21 1.78 -9.34 1.01
C ALA A 21 2.17 -8.08 1.79
N MET A 22 2.40 -6.96 1.10
CA MET A 22 2.66 -5.67 1.74
C MET A 22 1.44 -5.15 2.52
N ILE A 23 0.24 -5.25 1.95
CA ILE A 23 -1.01 -4.86 2.65
C ILE A 23 -1.21 -5.73 3.90
N GLU A 24 -1.00 -7.04 3.79
CA GLU A 24 -1.11 -7.97 4.92
C GLU A 24 -0.07 -7.66 6.00
N GLN A 25 1.19 -7.45 5.62
CA GLN A 25 2.28 -7.13 6.54
C GLN A 25 2.04 -5.80 7.26
N ALA A 26 1.52 -4.79 6.56
CA ALA A 26 1.20 -3.48 7.13
C ALA A 26 -0.14 -3.45 7.86
N GLY A 27 -0.97 -4.49 7.75
CA GLY A 27 -2.35 -4.47 8.26
C GLY A 27 -3.23 -3.42 7.58
N ALA A 28 -2.90 -3.01 6.36
CA ALA A 28 -3.53 -1.88 5.65
C ALA A 28 -4.85 -2.24 4.93
N TRP A 29 -5.51 -3.33 5.35
CA TRP A 29 -6.83 -3.68 4.83
C TRP A 29 -7.86 -2.64 5.28
N GLY A 30 -8.65 -2.13 4.33
CA GLY A 30 -9.58 -1.02 4.53
C GLY A 30 -8.94 0.37 4.49
N TRP A 31 -7.62 0.47 4.28
CA TRP A 31 -6.95 1.77 4.24
C TRP A 31 -7.00 2.40 2.84
N PRO A 32 -7.08 3.73 2.75
CA PRO A 32 -6.84 4.41 1.48
C PRO A 32 -5.36 4.30 1.10
N LEU A 33 -5.09 4.22 -0.22
CA LEU A 33 -3.73 4.10 -0.75
C LEU A 33 -2.81 5.22 -0.25
N ALA A 34 -3.32 6.45 -0.13
CA ALA A 34 -2.55 7.58 0.38
C ALA A 34 -2.02 7.31 1.80
N THR A 35 -2.88 6.85 2.72
CA THR A 35 -2.47 6.50 4.09
C THR A 35 -1.46 5.37 4.12
N PHE A 36 -1.61 4.35 3.26
CA PHE A 36 -0.58 3.31 3.13
C PHE A 36 0.77 3.88 2.65
N GLN A 37 0.76 4.78 1.67
CA GLN A 37 1.98 5.42 1.18
C GLN A 37 2.62 6.33 2.24
N GLU A 38 1.83 6.96 3.10
CA GLU A 38 2.34 7.78 4.20
C GLU A 38 2.93 6.90 5.31
N GLU A 39 2.18 5.92 5.80
CA GLU A 39 2.58 5.08 6.95
C GLU A 39 3.71 4.11 6.60
N VAL A 40 3.69 3.52 5.40
CA VAL A 40 4.68 2.52 4.97
C VAL A 40 5.79 3.15 4.14
N GLY A 41 5.46 4.22 3.40
CA GLY A 41 6.43 4.92 2.57
C GLY A 41 7.28 5.91 3.34
N VAL A 42 6.80 6.49 4.43
CA VAL A 42 7.60 7.47 5.19
C VAL A 42 8.27 6.79 6.38
N ARG A 43 9.60 6.82 6.41
CA ARG A 43 10.39 6.41 7.57
C ARG A 43 11.31 7.54 8.01
N LEU A 44 11.17 7.96 9.25
CA LEU A 44 12.04 8.97 9.86
C LEU A 44 13.19 8.28 10.59
N ASP A 45 14.42 8.72 10.30
CA ASP A 45 15.64 8.29 10.99
C ASP A 45 16.45 9.54 11.36
N GLY A 46 16.34 9.96 12.62
CA GLY A 46 16.95 11.20 13.12
C GLY A 46 16.48 12.43 12.33
N ASP A 47 17.42 13.11 11.65
CA ASP A 47 17.15 14.29 10.80
C ASP A 47 16.91 13.91 9.32
N THR A 48 16.78 12.62 9.00
CA THR A 48 16.57 12.15 7.63
C THR A 48 15.19 11.53 7.47
N ALA A 49 14.44 12.03 6.48
CA ALA A 49 13.16 11.45 6.07
C ALA A 49 13.36 10.59 4.83
N TYR A 50 13.16 9.29 4.95
CA TYR A 50 13.12 8.36 3.83
C TYR A 50 11.69 8.26 3.33
N VAL A 51 11.47 8.69 2.09
CA VAL A 51 10.15 8.64 1.45
C VAL A 51 10.22 7.59 0.34
N THR A 52 9.50 6.50 0.51
CA THR A 52 9.39 5.42 -0.46
C THR A 52 8.12 5.59 -1.27
N THR A 53 8.27 5.92 -2.55
CA THR A 53 7.16 6.03 -3.48
C THR A 53 6.94 4.69 -4.16
N PHE A 54 5.78 4.08 -3.93
CA PHE A 54 5.40 2.84 -4.60
C PHE A 54 4.83 3.13 -5.98
N CYS A 55 5.37 2.47 -7.00
CA CYS A 55 4.90 2.60 -8.38
C CYS A 55 4.54 1.22 -8.93
N TRP A 56 3.53 1.15 -9.79
CA TRP A 56 3.20 -0.11 -10.46
C TRP A 56 4.11 -0.33 -11.66
N ALA A 57 4.71 -1.52 -11.78
CA ALA A 57 5.70 -1.79 -12.83
C ALA A 57 5.06 -1.99 -14.22
N HIS A 58 3.77 -2.35 -14.30
CA HIS A 58 3.12 -2.65 -15.57
C HIS A 58 2.39 -1.45 -16.18
N PRO A 59 2.61 -1.13 -17.47
CA PRO A 59 2.00 0.04 -18.11
C PRO A 59 0.49 -0.06 -18.36
N GLY A 60 -0.09 -1.26 -18.22
CA GLY A 60 -1.52 -1.50 -18.48
C GLY A 60 -2.45 -1.27 -17.28
N THR A 61 -1.91 -1.00 -16.10
CA THR A 61 -2.73 -0.74 -14.90
C THR A 61 -1.99 0.20 -13.96
N THR A 62 -2.71 0.74 -12.98
CA THR A 62 -2.14 1.65 -11.98
C THR A 62 -2.12 0.99 -10.61
N LEU A 63 -1.19 1.42 -9.75
CA LEU A 63 -1.14 0.93 -8.37
C LEU A 63 -2.47 1.15 -7.66
N ALA A 64 -3.09 2.32 -7.87
CA ALA A 64 -4.40 2.66 -7.30
C ALA A 64 -5.50 1.70 -7.73
N ARG A 65 -5.49 1.25 -9.00
CA ARG A 65 -6.47 0.29 -9.51
C ARG A 65 -6.29 -1.07 -8.83
N VAL A 66 -5.07 -1.61 -8.84
CA VAL A 66 -4.79 -2.92 -8.24
C VAL A 66 -4.99 -2.90 -6.73
N TRP A 67 -4.66 -1.79 -6.07
CA TRP A 67 -4.96 -1.55 -4.66
C TRP A 67 -6.46 -1.69 -4.38
N ASN A 68 -7.28 -0.96 -5.13
CA ASN A 68 -8.73 -0.98 -4.93
C ASN A 68 -9.32 -2.37 -5.18
N GLU A 69 -8.89 -3.06 -6.23
CA GLU A 69 -9.32 -4.43 -6.52
C GLU A 69 -9.04 -5.38 -5.36
N LEU A 70 -7.82 -5.32 -4.78
CA LEU A 70 -7.47 -6.14 -3.62
C LEU A 70 -8.33 -5.83 -2.38
N GLN A 71 -8.58 -4.54 -2.10
CA GLN A 71 -9.42 -4.13 -0.98
C GLN A 71 -10.86 -4.62 -1.13
N VAL A 72 -11.42 -4.49 -2.34
CA VAL A 72 -12.77 -4.93 -2.67
C VAL A 72 -12.87 -6.46 -2.60
N GLU A 73 -11.93 -7.20 -3.18
CA GLU A 73 -11.89 -8.67 -3.09
C GLU A 73 -11.85 -9.15 -1.64
N ARG A 74 -11.04 -8.51 -0.79
CA ARG A 74 -10.96 -8.85 0.63
C ARG A 74 -12.27 -8.55 1.36
N ALA A 75 -12.88 -7.39 1.09
CA ALA A 75 -14.15 -6.98 1.69
C ALA A 75 -15.32 -7.88 1.25
N LEU A 76 -15.34 -8.30 -0.02
CA LEU A 76 -16.32 -9.25 -0.54
C LEU A 76 -16.14 -10.63 0.09
N ALA A 77 -14.91 -11.10 0.22
CA ALA A 77 -14.61 -12.38 0.88
C ALA A 77 -15.00 -12.38 2.36
N SER A 78 -14.78 -11.28 3.07
CA SER A 78 -15.19 -11.15 4.48
C SER A 78 -16.71 -11.04 4.63
N ALA A 79 -17.39 -10.33 3.72
CA ALA A 79 -18.84 -10.24 3.68
C ALA A 79 -19.51 -11.59 3.37
N ALA A 80 -18.94 -12.37 2.44
CA ALA A 80 -19.46 -13.69 2.08
C ALA A 80 -19.41 -14.69 3.26
N CYS A 81 -18.40 -14.62 4.13
CA CYS A 81 -18.36 -15.43 5.35
C CYS A 81 -19.35 -14.98 6.44
N SER A 82 -19.87 -13.76 6.33
CA SER A 82 -20.78 -13.16 7.33
C SER A 82 -22.27 -13.37 7.01
N ALA A 83 -22.59 -13.99 5.88
CA ALA A 83 -23.98 -14.30 5.54
C ALA A 83 -24.47 -15.52 6.35
N PRO A 84 -25.49 -15.37 7.23
CA PRO A 84 -26.12 -16.53 7.85
C PRO A 84 -26.83 -17.33 6.76
N SER A 85 -26.49 -18.61 6.63
CA SER A 85 -27.32 -19.57 5.90
C SER A 85 -28.65 -19.69 6.66
N GLY A 86 -29.65 -18.93 6.21
CA GLY A 86 -31.04 -19.05 6.63
C GLY A 86 -31.75 -20.16 5.87
#